data_AF-A0A842Q7D4-F1
#
_entry.id   AF-A0A842Q7D4-F1
#
_cell.length_a   1.000
_cell.length_b   1.000
_cell.length_c   1.000
_cell.angle_alpha   90.00
_cell.angle_beta   90.00
_cell.angle_gamma   90.00
#
_symmetry.space_group_name_H-M   'P 1'
#
loop_
_entity.id
_entity.type
_entity.pdbx_description
1 polymer ?
#
loop_
_entity_poly.entity_id
_entity_poly.type
_entity_poly.pdbx_seq_one_letter_code
_entity_poly.pdbx_strand_id
1 'polypeptide(L)' 'PAAIVQKKSSPRLWENHFAEDEIGMDYDLIDPILHLLVDKKMQPKYAARNLGVSAEDIHKVQYMIEKSMHKRRPAAIIAL' A
#
# COMPACT_ATOMS: atom_id res chain seq x y z
N PRO A 1 8.16 -0.21 24.37
CA PRO A 1 7.79 1.08 25.00
C PRO A 1 6.68 1.78 24.22
N ALA A 2 5.72 2.42 24.90
CA ALA A 2 4.59 3.10 24.25
C ALA A 2 5.04 4.16 23.22
N ALA A 3 6.14 4.86 23.51
CA ALA A 3 6.74 5.86 22.64
C ALA A 3 7.20 5.33 21.27
N ILE A 4 7.49 4.04 21.13
CA ILE A 4 7.86 3.43 19.83
C ILE A 4 6.62 3.10 19.02
N VAL A 5 5.55 2.61 19.67
CA VAL A 5 4.30 2.22 19.00
C VAL A 5 3.56 3.45 18.47
N GLN A 6 3.54 4.55 19.23
CA GLN A 6 2.83 5.79 18.85
C GLN A 6 3.60 6.66 17.85
N LYS A 7 4.82 6.27 17.50
CA LYS A 7 5.68 7.07 16.64
C LYS A 7 5.21 6.94 15.20
N LYS A 8 4.95 8.07 14.53
CA LYS A 8 4.58 8.10 13.10
C LYS A 8 5.61 7.34 12.25
N SER A 9 5.13 6.51 11.33
CA SER A 9 5.96 5.72 10.43
C SER A 9 6.78 6.62 9.50
N SER A 10 8.08 6.34 9.38
CA SER A 10 9.04 7.19 8.67
C SER A 10 10.25 6.38 8.20
N PRO A 11 10.59 6.40 6.90
CA PRO A 11 11.81 5.78 6.37
C PRO A 11 13.09 6.53 6.74
N ARG A 12 12.99 7.81 7.13
CA ARG A 12 14.10 8.67 7.60
C ARG A 12 15.22 8.88 6.58
N LEU A 13 14.89 8.98 5.30
CA LEU A 13 15.89 9.26 4.26
C LEU A 13 16.28 10.76 4.21
N TRP A 14 15.41 11.65 4.68
CA TRP A 14 15.66 13.07 4.90
C TRP A 14 14.82 13.60 6.08
N GLU A 15 15.03 14.86 6.49
CA GLU A 15 14.29 15.46 7.61
C GLU A 15 12.79 15.54 7.33
N ASN A 16 11.98 15.19 8.33
CA ASN A 16 10.50 15.18 8.25
C ASN A 16 9.94 14.25 7.16
N HIS A 17 10.68 13.20 6.77
CA HIS A 17 10.20 12.20 5.81
C HIS A 17 9.23 11.20 6.47
N PHE A 18 7.93 11.42 6.35
CA PHE A 18 6.90 10.49 6.83
C PHE A 18 6.32 9.63 5.69
N ALA A 19 6.07 8.36 5.98
CA ALA A 19 5.62 7.40 4.97
C ALA A 19 4.22 7.75 4.44
N GLU A 20 3.28 8.09 5.33
CA GLU A 20 1.90 8.46 4.96
C GLU A 20 1.84 9.72 4.12
N ASP A 21 2.79 10.64 4.32
CA ASP A 21 2.86 11.90 3.57
C ASP A 21 3.41 11.64 2.14
N GLU A 22 4.39 10.74 2.00
CA GLU A 22 4.88 10.29 0.69
C GLU A 22 3.84 9.48 -0.09
N ILE A 23 3.15 8.56 0.61
CA ILE A 23 2.10 7.74 0.03
C ILE A 23 0.84 8.58 -0.24
N GLY A 24 0.60 9.62 0.57
CA GLY A 24 -0.60 10.44 0.57
C GLY A 24 -1.84 9.65 0.99
N MET A 25 -1.70 8.75 1.97
CA MET A 25 -2.78 7.92 2.52
C MET A 25 -2.34 7.34 3.88
N ASP A 26 -3.29 7.22 4.81
CA ASP A 26 -3.10 6.62 6.14
C ASP A 26 -3.07 5.08 6.06
N TYR A 27 -2.26 4.44 6.91
CA TYR A 27 -2.21 2.98 7.03
C TYR A 27 -3.55 2.38 7.44
N ASP A 28 -4.35 3.08 8.25
CA ASP A 28 -5.70 2.63 8.62
C ASP A 28 -6.63 2.47 7.41
N LEU A 29 -6.34 3.18 6.31
CA LEU A 29 -7.05 3.06 5.04
C LEU A 29 -6.37 2.07 4.08
N ILE A 30 -5.04 2.09 4.01
CA ILE A 30 -4.25 1.24 3.10
C ILE A 30 -4.44 -0.25 3.45
N ASP A 31 -4.35 -0.60 4.73
CA ASP A 31 -4.32 -2.00 5.15
C ASP A 31 -5.60 -2.78 4.81
N PRO A 32 -6.81 -2.24 5.07
CA PRO A 32 -8.06 -2.88 4.61
C PRO A 32 -8.13 -3.04 3.08
N ILE A 33 -7.63 -2.05 2.33
CA ILE A 33 -7.59 -2.11 0.85
C ILE A 33 -6.66 -3.23 0.41
N LEU A 34 -5.46 -3.31 0.97
CA LEU A 34 -4.50 -4.38 0.69
C LEU A 34 -5.09 -5.75 1.01
N HIS A 35 -5.77 -5.89 2.15
CA HIS A 35 -6.42 -7.15 2.53
C HIS A 35 -7.47 -7.59 1.49
N LEU A 36 -8.32 -6.67 1.03
CA LEU A 36 -9.34 -7.01 0.04
C LEU A 36 -8.76 -7.32 -1.34
N LEU A 37 -7.77 -6.55 -1.81
CA LEU A 37 -7.19 -6.71 -3.14
C LEU A 37 -6.23 -7.91 -3.23
N VAL A 38 -5.42 -8.16 -2.20
CA VAL A 38 -4.35 -9.16 -2.22
C VAL A 38 -4.81 -10.47 -1.60
N ASP A 39 -5.30 -10.44 -0.36
CA ASP A 39 -5.64 -11.66 0.38
C ASP A 39 -6.98 -12.25 -0.09
N LYS A 40 -7.98 -11.37 -0.28
CA LYS A 40 -9.32 -11.78 -0.75
C LYS A 40 -9.47 -11.77 -2.27
N LYS A 41 -8.50 -11.19 -3.00
CA LYS A 41 -8.52 -11.06 -4.48
C LYS A 41 -9.84 -10.48 -5.01
N MET A 42 -10.43 -9.55 -4.25
CA MET A 42 -11.67 -8.89 -4.62
C MET A 42 -11.42 -7.89 -5.75
N GLN A 43 -12.37 -7.76 -6.68
CA GLN A 43 -12.23 -6.75 -7.73
C GLN A 43 -12.31 -5.33 -7.12
N PRO A 44 -11.52 -4.37 -7.63
CA PRO A 44 -11.46 -2.99 -7.14
C PRO A 44 -12.82 -2.33 -6.91
N LYS A 45 -13.77 -2.53 -7.83
CA LYS A 45 -15.13 -1.98 -7.75
C LYS A 45 -15.89 -2.48 -6.51
N TYR A 46 -15.75 -3.75 -6.15
CA TYR A 46 -16.42 -4.32 -4.98
C TYR A 46 -15.70 -3.91 -3.69
N ALA A 47 -14.37 -3.79 -3.71
CA ALA A 47 -13.58 -3.33 -2.57
C ALA A 47 -13.93 -1.88 -2.19
N ALA A 48 -14.04 -0.99 -3.19
CA ALA A 48 -14.48 0.40 -2.99
C ALA A 48 -15.85 0.46 -2.27
N ARG A 49 -16.82 -0.32 -2.76
CA ARG A 49 -18.16 -0.39 -2.16
C ARG A 49 -18.15 -1.00 -0.76
N ASN A 50 -17.32 -2.01 -0.51
CA ASN A 50 -17.26 -2.71 0.77
C ASN A 50 -16.72 -1.81 1.89
N LEU A 51 -15.68 -1.03 1.59
CA LEU A 51 -15.03 -0.13 2.54
C LEU A 51 -15.68 1.27 2.58
N GLY A 52 -16.54 1.61 1.60
CA GLY A 52 -17.13 2.94 1.50
C GLY A 52 -16.13 4.03 1.10
N VAL A 53 -15.07 3.64 0.40
CA VAL A 53 -13.96 4.53 -0.01
C VAL A 53 -14.07 4.89 -1.48
N SER A 54 -13.34 5.93 -1.91
CA SER A 54 -13.36 6.34 -3.31
C SER A 54 -12.72 5.28 -4.21
N ALA A 55 -13.17 5.19 -5.47
CA ALA A 55 -12.54 4.33 -6.45
C ALA A 55 -11.10 4.79 -6.77
N GLU A 56 -10.82 6.08 -6.61
CA GLU A 56 -9.49 6.67 -6.82
C GLU A 56 -8.48 6.14 -5.80
N ASP A 57 -8.87 6.04 -4.53
CA ASP A 57 -8.03 5.49 -3.46
C ASP A 57 -7.67 4.02 -3.72
N ILE A 58 -8.66 3.22 -4.12
CA ILE A 58 -8.45 1.82 -4.48
C ILE A 58 -7.50 1.71 -5.69
N HIS A 59 -7.74 2.50 -6.74
CA HIS A 59 -6.89 2.48 -7.93
C HIS A 59 -5.46 2.97 -7.65
N LYS A 60 -5.29 3.94 -6.75
CA LYS A 60 -3.97 4.41 -6.30
C LYS A 60 -3.19 3.28 -5.64
N VAL A 61 -3.81 2.57 -4.69
CA VAL A 61 -3.18 1.42 -4.02
C VAL A 61 -2.88 0.30 -5.02
N GLN A 62 -3.84 -0.03 -5.89
CA GLN A 62 -3.65 -1.02 -6.94
C GLN A 62 -2.45 -0.68 -7.85
N TYR A 63 -2.39 0.57 -8.32
CA TYR A 63 -1.28 1.06 -9.15
C TYR A 63 0.07 0.93 -8.44
N MET A 64 0.14 1.26 -7.14
CA MET A 64 1.36 1.10 -6.36
C MET A 64 1.81 -0.36 -6.23
N ILE A 65 0.86 -1.29 -6.05
CA ILE A 65 1.14 -2.73 -6.04
C ILE A 65 1.73 -3.14 -7.39
N GLU A 66 1.07 -2.79 -8.49
CA GLU A 66 1.47 -3.16 -9.85
C GLU A 66 2.86 -2.59 -10.21
N LYS A 67 3.07 -1.29 -9.98
CA LYS A 67 4.35 -0.62 -10.25
C LYS A 67 5.52 -1.22 -9.47
N SER A 68 5.26 -1.71 -8.25
CA SER A 68 6.28 -2.28 -7.35
C SER A 68 6.44 -3.79 -7.46
N MET A 69 5.71 -4.49 -8.34
CA MET A 69 5.73 -5.97 -8.43
C MET A 69 7.14 -6.55 -8.61
N HIS A 70 8.01 -5.86 -9.36
CA HIS A 70 9.39 -6.29 -9.59
C HIS A 70 10.21 -6.39 -8.29
N LYS A 71 9.86 -5.61 -7.25
CA LYS A 71 10.56 -5.66 -5.94
C LYS A 71 10.25 -6.94 -5.15
N ARG A 72 9.16 -7.64 -5.50
CA ARG A 72 8.70 -8.88 -4.85
C ARG A 72 8.96 -10.13 -5.68
N ARG A 73 9.63 -9.99 -6.84
CA ARG A 73 9.98 -11.11 -7.71
C ARG A 73 11.50 -11.18 -7.86
N PRO A 74 12.08 -12.39 -7.97
CA PRO A 74 13.48 -12.52 -8.36
C PRO A 74 13.69 -11.90 -9.76
N ALA A 75 14.93 -11.49 -10.03
CA ALA A 75 15.30 -11.01 -11.35
C ALA A 75 14.96 -12.07 -12.42
N ALA A 76 14.43 -11.63 -13.56
CA ALA A 76 14.15 -12.53 -14.67
C ALA A 76 15.49 -13.05 -15.22
N ILE A 77 15.75 -14.34 -15.04
CA ILE A 77 16.92 -15.02 -15.61
C ILE A 77 16.41 -15.80 -16.81
N ILE A 78 16.95 -15.51 -17.99
CA ILE A 78 16.70 -16.32 -19.19
C ILE A 78 17.52 -17.60 -19.03
N ALA A 79 16.84 -18.73 -18.84
CA ALA A 79 17.47 -20.03 -19.02
C ALA A 79 17.61 -20.26 -20.53
N LEU A 80 18.85 -20.36 -21.01
CA LEU A 80 19.19 -20.81 -22.36
C LEU A 80 19.05 -22.32 -22.48
#